data_AF-Q39SI1-F1
#
_entry.id   AF-Q39SI1-F1
#
_cell.length_a   1.000
_cell.length_b   1.000
_cell.length_c   1.000
_cell.angle_alpha   90.00
_cell.angle_beta   90.00
_cell.angle_gamma   90.00
#
_symmetry.space_group_name_H-M   'P 1'
#
loop_
_entity.id
_entity.type
_entity.pdbx_description
1 polymer ?
#
loop_
_entity_poly.entity_id
_entity_poly.type
_entity_poly.pdbx_seq_one_letter_code
_entity_poly.pdbx_strand_id
1 'polypeptide(L)'
;MNGRTYKLVTGIISLFIALFLAWRIGLWLEPEPKQKNPAPVVPSPAAKEPPFVTGTVRKDLNFEVRNVRFGNRGKTVEGIGIVTFDSDRSDLKAAAVAMLKKLKEKVPAAERIVLTLKPSVDCPVCAMAEVTWDRGKVDMRYGIPSLEQMEEANTLIGTKDKKGETVDRPRLYLPDRETFAAGLAITQAIDAARKKNPSLGDDQLLEQAAAATGLNYAVARRSRDFMAAYYTATEYGEETFTLSLP
;
A
#
# COMPACT_ATOMS: atom_id res chain seq x y z
N MET A 1 -25.81 36.47 -50.18
CA MET A 1 -24.90 35.68 -49.32
C MET A 1 -25.75 34.93 -48.29
N ASN A 2 -25.30 33.80 -47.73
CA ASN A 2 -25.83 33.16 -46.49
C ASN A 2 -26.52 31.78 -46.57
N GLY A 3 -26.34 30.99 -47.64
CA GLY A 3 -26.76 29.57 -47.67
C GLY A 3 -25.60 28.58 -47.60
N ARG A 4 -24.59 28.77 -48.46
CA ARG A 4 -23.42 27.89 -48.58
C ARG A 4 -22.45 28.02 -47.42
N THR A 5 -22.21 29.23 -46.94
CA THR A 5 -21.28 29.50 -45.84
C THR A 5 -21.78 28.90 -44.52
N TYR A 6 -23.09 28.95 -44.27
CA TYR A 6 -23.69 28.37 -43.05
C TYR A 6 -23.57 26.85 -43.02
N LYS A 7 -23.82 26.17 -44.15
CA LYS A 7 -23.67 24.70 -44.25
C LYS A 7 -22.21 24.24 -44.12
N LEU A 8 -21.26 25.07 -44.55
CA LEU A 8 -19.83 24.77 -44.42
C LEU A 8 -19.38 24.89 -42.96
N VAL A 9 -19.83 25.93 -42.26
CA VAL A 9 -19.48 26.18 -40.86
C VAL A 9 -20.10 25.12 -39.94
N THR A 10 -21.37 24.75 -40.13
CA THR A 10 -21.98 23.67 -39.34
C THR A 10 -21.32 22.31 -39.61
N GLY A 11 -20.98 22.00 -40.86
CA GLY A 11 -20.28 20.75 -41.19
C GLY A 11 -18.92 20.63 -40.50
N ILE A 12 -18.16 21.74 -40.43
CA ILE A 12 -16.86 21.77 -39.76
C ILE A 12 -17.01 21.62 -38.24
N ILE A 13 -17.97 22.33 -37.62
CA ILE A 13 -18.22 22.23 -36.18
C ILE A 13 -18.66 20.81 -35.79
N SER A 14 -19.54 20.19 -36.58
CA SER A 14 -19.97 18.81 -36.35
C SER A 14 -18.82 17.80 -36.48
N LEU A 15 -17.90 18.02 -37.44
CA LEU A 15 -16.70 17.19 -37.60
C LEU A 15 -15.77 17.30 -36.38
N PHE A 16 -15.56 18.51 -35.86
CA PHE A 16 -14.72 18.73 -34.67
C PHE A 16 -15.35 18.14 -33.40
N ILE A 17 -16.66 18.25 -33.22
CA ILE A 17 -17.36 17.64 -32.08
C ILE A 17 -17.29 16.10 -32.17
N ALA A 18 -17.47 15.52 -33.36
CA ALA A 18 -17.35 14.08 -33.57
C ALA A 18 -15.91 13.58 -33.31
N LEU A 19 -14.89 14.31 -33.77
CA LEU A 19 -13.48 14.01 -33.49
C LEU A 19 -13.15 14.16 -32.01
N PHE A 20 -13.69 15.17 -31.32
CA PHE A 20 -13.47 15.38 -29.89
C PHE A 20 -14.15 14.29 -29.05
N LEU A 21 -15.37 13.86 -29.42
CA LEU A 21 -16.07 12.74 -28.78
C LEU A 21 -15.36 11.42 -29.07
N ALA A 22 -14.90 11.17 -30.30
CA ALA A 22 -14.12 9.99 -30.66
C ALA A 22 -12.77 9.94 -29.93
N TRP A 23 -12.11 11.09 -29.73
CA TRP A 23 -10.89 11.20 -28.92
C TRP A 23 -11.17 10.93 -27.43
N ARG A 24 -12.27 11.46 -26.89
CA ARG A 24 -12.64 11.24 -25.48
C ARG A 24 -13.07 9.80 -25.20
N ILE A 25 -13.73 9.13 -26.15
CA ILE A 25 -14.12 7.72 -26.07
C ILE A 25 -12.90 6.81 -26.32
N GLY A 26 -12.01 7.19 -27.24
CA GLY A 26 -10.75 6.49 -27.49
C GLY A 26 -9.80 6.45 -26.28
N LEU A 27 -9.79 7.52 -25.47
CA LEU A 27 -9.09 7.58 -24.18
C LEU A 27 -9.67 6.63 -23.10
N TRP A 28 -10.88 6.12 -23.29
CA TRP A 28 -11.54 5.15 -22.40
C TRP A 28 -11.56 3.72 -22.93
N LEU A 29 -11.21 3.51 -24.20
CA LEU A 29 -11.21 2.22 -24.90
C LEU A 29 -9.82 1.83 -25.42
N GLU A 30 -8.74 2.36 -24.84
CA GLU A 30 -7.43 1.76 -25.08
C GLU A 30 -7.50 0.29 -24.65
N PRO A 31 -7.27 -0.66 -25.58
CA PRO A 31 -7.13 -2.06 -25.18
C PRO A 31 -5.99 -2.13 -24.19
N GLU A 32 -6.18 -2.91 -23.12
CA GLU A 32 -5.12 -3.18 -22.14
C GLU A 32 -3.81 -3.37 -22.88
N PRO A 33 -2.75 -2.59 -22.55
CA PRO A 33 -1.48 -2.80 -23.19
C PRO A 33 -1.11 -4.25 -22.93
N LYS A 34 -1.11 -5.08 -23.98
CA LYS A 34 -0.52 -6.42 -23.93
C LYS A 34 0.88 -6.21 -23.38
N GLN A 35 1.06 -6.51 -22.09
CA GLN A 35 2.32 -6.40 -21.38
C GLN A 35 3.31 -7.28 -22.14
N LYS A 36 4.11 -6.66 -23.00
CA LYS A 36 5.24 -7.29 -23.69
C LYS A 36 6.43 -7.49 -22.75
N ASN A 37 6.35 -6.97 -21.54
CA ASN A 37 7.33 -7.14 -20.49
C ASN A 37 6.68 -7.97 -19.39
N PRO A 38 7.30 -9.08 -18.95
CA PRO A 38 6.83 -9.79 -17.76
C PRO A 38 6.76 -8.79 -16.60
N ALA A 39 5.74 -8.94 -15.75
CA ALA A 39 5.63 -8.18 -14.51
C ALA A 39 7.03 -8.07 -13.86
N PRO A 40 7.45 -6.88 -13.39
CA PRO A 40 8.77 -6.72 -12.80
C PRO A 40 8.93 -7.79 -11.73
N VAL A 41 9.91 -8.67 -11.95
CA VAL A 41 10.26 -9.72 -11.00
C VAL A 41 10.61 -9.00 -9.71
N VAL A 42 9.76 -9.12 -8.70
CA VAL A 42 10.03 -8.60 -7.36
C VAL A 42 11.36 -9.24 -6.94
N PRO A 43 12.46 -8.48 -6.87
CA PRO A 43 13.70 -9.03 -6.36
C PRO A 43 13.41 -9.30 -4.89
N SER A 44 13.40 -10.57 -4.50
CA SER A 44 13.46 -10.92 -3.08
C SER A 44 14.87 -10.54 -2.62
N PRO A 45 15.07 -9.50 -1.79
CA PRO A 45 16.33 -9.39 -1.10
C PRO A 45 16.30 -10.53 -0.07
N ALA A 46 16.97 -11.64 -0.37
CA ALA A 46 17.22 -12.67 0.62
C ALA A 46 17.85 -11.99 1.85
N ALA A 47 17.09 -11.88 2.93
CA ALA A 47 17.53 -11.22 4.15
C ALA A 47 18.66 -12.04 4.79
N LYS A 48 19.76 -11.35 5.14
CA LYS A 48 21.04 -11.94 5.58
C LYS A 48 21.00 -12.65 6.95
N GLU A 49 19.92 -12.53 7.72
CA GLU A 49 19.80 -13.16 9.05
C GLU A 49 18.55 -14.06 9.14
N PRO A 50 18.65 -15.21 9.83
CA PRO A 50 17.51 -16.07 10.06
C PRO A 50 16.46 -15.35 10.93
N PRO A 51 15.16 -15.65 10.75
CA PRO A 51 14.11 -15.07 11.58
C PRO A 51 14.31 -15.41 13.06
N PHE A 52 14.04 -14.44 13.94
CA PHE A 52 14.15 -14.63 15.38
C PHE A 52 13.06 -15.57 15.89
N VAL A 53 11.84 -15.43 15.37
CA VAL A 53 10.70 -16.31 15.64
C VAL A 53 9.98 -16.56 14.32
N THR A 54 9.45 -17.76 14.14
CA THR A 54 8.53 -18.10 13.05
C THR A 54 7.33 -18.85 13.61
N GLY A 55 6.24 -18.87 12.83
CA GLY A 55 5.08 -19.70 13.15
C GLY A 55 4.03 -19.66 12.06
N THR A 56 2.97 -20.42 12.30
CA THR A 56 1.83 -20.55 11.39
C THR A 56 0.57 -20.40 12.23
N VAL A 57 -0.28 -19.42 11.89
CA VAL A 57 -1.59 -19.24 12.52
C VAL A 57 -2.58 -20.26 11.95
N ARG A 58 -2.59 -20.38 10.62
CA ARG A 58 -3.34 -21.35 9.82
C ARG A 58 -2.62 -21.59 8.49
N LYS A 59 -3.08 -22.55 7.68
CA LYS A 59 -2.37 -23.08 6.49
C LYS A 59 -1.78 -22.01 5.56
N ASP A 60 -2.48 -20.89 5.38
CA ASP A 60 -2.15 -19.78 4.49
C ASP A 60 -1.62 -18.52 5.20
N LEU A 61 -1.61 -18.50 6.55
CA LEU A 61 -1.17 -17.37 7.35
C LEU A 61 0.07 -17.73 8.17
N ASN A 62 1.21 -17.65 7.51
CA ASN A 62 2.53 -17.82 8.12
C ASN A 62 3.07 -16.47 8.58
N PHE A 63 3.93 -16.50 9.61
CA PHE A 63 4.55 -15.29 10.11
C PHE A 63 6.01 -15.50 10.52
N GLU A 64 6.74 -14.39 10.51
CA GLU A 64 8.10 -14.31 11.03
C GLU A 64 8.28 -13.05 11.88
N VAL A 65 9.25 -13.05 12.79
CA VAL A 65 9.71 -11.85 13.50
C VAL A 65 11.20 -11.67 13.24
N ARG A 66 11.59 -10.48 12.79
CA ARG A 66 12.96 -10.13 12.41
C ARG A 66 13.40 -8.81 13.02
N ASN A 67 14.69 -8.49 12.88
CA ASN A 67 15.31 -7.24 13.34
C ASN A 67 15.02 -6.92 14.81
N VAL A 68 15.08 -7.94 15.66
CA VAL A 68 14.70 -7.83 17.08
C VAL A 68 15.76 -7.06 17.86
N ARG A 69 15.31 -6.07 18.64
CA ARG A 69 16.14 -5.27 19.54
C ARG A 69 15.65 -5.42 20.98
N PHE A 70 16.59 -5.42 21.91
CA PHE A 70 16.31 -5.54 23.34
C PHE A 70 16.63 -4.24 24.05
N GLY A 71 15.65 -3.71 24.77
CA GLY A 71 15.78 -2.57 25.66
C GLY A 71 15.68 -3.00 27.12
N ASN A 72 16.10 -2.11 28.04
CA ASN A 72 15.89 -2.27 29.48
C ASN A 72 16.31 -3.64 30.04
N ARG A 73 17.51 -4.10 29.68
CA ARG A 73 18.05 -5.43 30.08
C ARG A 73 17.13 -6.60 29.67
N GLY A 74 16.47 -6.49 28.51
CA GLY A 74 15.58 -7.54 27.98
C GLY A 74 14.12 -7.41 28.41
N LYS A 75 13.75 -6.37 29.16
CA LYS A 75 12.35 -6.11 29.54
C LYS A 75 11.52 -5.51 28.40
N THR A 76 12.17 -4.87 27.44
CA THR A 76 11.51 -4.36 26.23
C THR A 76 12.04 -5.11 25.02
N VAL A 77 11.13 -5.59 24.17
CA VAL A 77 11.45 -6.24 22.89
C VAL A 77 10.82 -5.41 21.78
N GLU A 78 11.61 -5.03 20.78
CA GLU A 78 11.14 -4.33 19.59
C GLU A 78 11.48 -5.17 18.36
N GLY A 79 10.63 -5.24 17.35
CA GLY A 79 10.91 -6.01 16.15
C GLY A 79 9.98 -5.73 14.97
N ILE A 80 10.27 -6.38 13.85
CA ILE A 80 9.42 -6.35 12.66
C ILE A 80 8.73 -7.69 12.53
N GLY A 81 7.39 -7.68 12.57
CA GLY A 81 6.58 -8.84 12.23
C GLY A 81 6.34 -8.89 10.73
N ILE A 82 6.56 -10.04 10.12
CA ILE A 82 6.38 -10.29 8.70
C ILE A 82 5.14 -11.16 8.49
N VAL A 83 4.26 -10.70 7.61
CA VAL A 83 3.02 -11.36 7.16
C VAL A 83 2.89 -11.25 5.64
N THR A 84 1.85 -11.85 5.06
CA THR A 84 1.56 -11.69 3.62
C THR A 84 0.94 -10.32 3.33
N PHE A 85 1.15 -9.78 2.15
CA PHE A 85 0.69 -8.42 1.80
C PHE A 85 -0.83 -8.30 1.66
N ASP A 86 -1.50 -9.43 1.40
CA ASP A 86 -2.94 -9.61 1.22
C ASP A 86 -3.66 -9.98 2.52
N SER A 87 -2.99 -9.89 3.68
CA SER A 87 -3.62 -10.09 4.98
C SER A 87 -4.60 -8.94 5.28
N ASP A 88 -5.83 -9.29 5.62
CA ASP A 88 -6.81 -8.33 6.14
C ASP A 88 -6.58 -8.05 7.64
N ARG A 89 -7.40 -7.18 8.24
CA ARG A 89 -7.26 -6.84 9.66
C ARG A 89 -7.45 -8.02 10.61
N SER A 90 -8.36 -8.93 10.29
CA SER A 90 -8.63 -10.10 11.12
C SER A 90 -7.41 -11.02 11.13
N ASP A 91 -6.75 -11.15 9.98
CA ASP A 91 -5.52 -11.90 9.80
C ASP A 91 -4.35 -11.24 10.53
N LEU A 92 -4.19 -9.92 10.39
CA LEU A 92 -3.17 -9.17 11.12
C LEU A 92 -3.30 -9.33 12.63
N LYS A 93 -4.53 -9.28 13.15
CA LYS A 93 -4.78 -9.47 14.59
C LYS A 93 -4.42 -10.88 15.05
N ALA A 94 -4.82 -11.89 14.29
CA ALA A 94 -4.50 -13.28 14.61
C ALA A 94 -2.98 -13.54 14.56
N ALA A 95 -2.29 -13.00 13.55
CA ALA A 95 -0.84 -13.05 13.42
C ALA A 95 -0.13 -12.31 14.57
N ALA A 96 -0.58 -11.11 14.92
CA ALA A 96 -0.05 -10.33 16.04
C ALA A 96 -0.11 -11.12 17.35
N VAL A 97 -1.27 -11.70 17.68
CA VAL A 97 -1.43 -12.52 18.90
C VAL A 97 -0.48 -13.71 18.90
N ALA A 98 -0.32 -14.40 17.77
CA ALA A 98 0.58 -15.54 17.65
C ALA A 98 2.07 -15.14 17.80
N MET A 99 2.47 -14.02 17.18
CA MET A 99 3.81 -13.45 17.33
C MET A 99 4.11 -13.07 18.77
N LEU A 100 3.18 -12.36 19.44
CA LEU A 100 3.34 -11.95 20.83
C LEU A 100 3.51 -13.16 21.76
N LYS A 101 2.70 -14.21 21.59
CA LYS A 101 2.85 -15.48 22.34
C LYS A 101 4.23 -16.09 22.16
N LYS A 102 4.68 -16.24 20.91
CA LYS A 102 5.99 -16.84 20.63
C LYS A 102 7.16 -15.99 21.12
N LEU A 103 7.05 -14.66 21.03
CA LEU A 103 8.07 -13.76 21.58
C LEU A 103 8.12 -13.82 23.11
N LYS A 104 6.97 -13.91 23.78
CA LYS A 104 6.91 -14.07 25.23
C LYS A 104 7.47 -15.42 25.69
N GLU A 105 7.15 -16.50 24.99
CA GLU A 105 7.76 -17.83 25.23
C GLU A 105 9.29 -17.78 25.11
N LYS A 106 9.81 -17.07 24.09
CA LYS A 106 11.25 -16.97 23.85
C LYS A 106 11.96 -15.95 24.75
N VAL A 107 11.24 -14.94 25.23
CA VAL A 107 11.75 -13.86 26.09
C VAL A 107 10.80 -13.67 27.29
N PRO A 108 10.80 -14.60 28.27
CA PRO A 108 9.84 -14.56 29.38
C PRO A 108 9.98 -13.32 30.28
N ALA A 109 11.15 -12.68 30.30
CA ALA A 109 11.39 -11.45 31.05
C ALA A 109 10.80 -10.18 30.39
N ALA A 110 10.31 -10.27 29.16
CA ALA A 110 9.71 -9.14 28.47
C ALA A 110 8.45 -8.66 29.21
N GLU A 111 8.42 -7.39 29.58
CA GLU A 111 7.27 -6.68 30.14
C GLU A 111 6.55 -5.87 29.06
N ARG A 112 7.28 -5.51 27.98
CA ARG A 112 6.76 -4.79 26.82
C ARG A 112 7.30 -5.37 25.52
N ILE A 113 6.43 -5.56 24.53
CA ILE A 113 6.79 -6.01 23.18
C ILE A 113 6.16 -5.05 22.18
N VAL A 114 6.96 -4.49 21.26
CA VAL A 114 6.51 -3.61 20.19
C VAL A 114 6.85 -4.24 18.85
N LEU A 115 5.86 -4.38 17.97
CA LEU A 115 6.04 -4.94 16.64
C LEU A 115 5.45 -4.00 15.59
N THR A 116 6.21 -3.75 14.53
CA THR A 116 5.67 -3.19 13.28
C THR A 116 5.43 -4.34 12.31
N LEU A 117 4.18 -4.55 11.90
CA LEU A 117 3.81 -5.55 10.90
C LEU A 117 4.01 -5.02 9.49
N LYS A 118 4.71 -5.80 8.66
CA LYS A 118 5.05 -5.47 7.27
C LYS A 118 4.95 -6.72 6.38
N PRO A 119 4.80 -6.56 5.05
CA PRO A 119 4.90 -7.69 4.13
C PRO A 119 6.33 -8.27 4.09
N SER A 120 6.49 -9.50 3.59
CA SER A 120 7.78 -10.21 3.46
C SER A 120 8.76 -9.62 2.42
N VAL A 121 8.47 -8.44 1.89
CA VAL A 121 9.30 -7.72 0.92
C VAL A 121 9.72 -6.40 1.54
N ASP A 122 10.90 -5.90 1.13
CA ASP A 122 11.36 -4.59 1.56
C ASP A 122 10.48 -3.49 0.92
N CYS A 123 9.43 -3.10 1.62
CA CYS A 123 8.54 -2.03 1.22
C CYS A 123 8.68 -0.85 2.19
N PRO A 124 9.25 0.29 1.74
CA PRO A 124 9.47 1.45 2.60
C PRO A 124 8.20 2.00 3.23
N VAL A 125 7.06 1.87 2.53
CA VAL A 125 5.77 2.47 2.91
C VAL A 125 4.75 1.47 3.49
N CYS A 126 5.00 0.15 3.41
CA CYS A 126 3.99 -0.87 3.73
C CYS A 126 3.94 -1.24 5.22
N ALA A 127 3.76 -0.25 6.10
CA ALA A 127 3.44 -0.54 7.50
C ALA A 127 1.95 -0.92 7.61
N MET A 128 1.69 -2.19 7.93
CA MET A 128 0.33 -2.76 7.94
C MET A 128 -0.36 -2.59 9.29
N ALA A 129 0.39 -2.70 10.37
CA ALA A 129 -0.06 -2.40 11.72
C ALA A 129 1.13 -2.17 12.66
N GLU A 130 0.89 -1.49 13.76
CA GLU A 130 1.77 -1.45 14.92
C GLU A 130 1.07 -2.13 16.10
N VAL A 131 1.80 -2.98 16.81
CA VAL A 131 1.27 -3.76 17.92
C VAL A 131 2.16 -3.52 19.13
N THR A 132 1.58 -3.04 20.22
CA THR A 132 2.24 -2.90 21.51
C THR A 132 1.56 -3.80 22.52
N TRP A 133 2.28 -4.78 23.05
CA TRP A 133 1.88 -5.48 24.27
C TRP A 133 2.62 -4.89 25.46
N ASP A 134 1.90 -4.53 26.51
CA ASP A 134 2.43 -4.00 27.76
C ASP A 134 1.70 -4.70 28.92
N ARG A 135 2.41 -5.63 29.58
CA ARG A 135 1.95 -6.38 30.78
C ARG A 135 0.51 -6.90 30.69
N GLY A 136 0.16 -7.54 29.56
CA GLY A 136 -1.15 -8.16 29.36
C GLY A 136 -2.17 -7.31 28.62
N LYS A 137 -1.89 -6.03 28.38
CA LYS A 137 -2.71 -5.16 27.52
C LYS A 137 -2.06 -5.08 26.13
N VAL A 138 -2.85 -5.31 25.09
CA VAL A 138 -2.45 -5.11 23.69
C VAL A 138 -3.13 -3.87 23.16
N ASP A 139 -2.34 -3.01 22.54
CA ASP A 139 -2.76 -1.91 21.69
C ASP A 139 -2.33 -2.23 20.25
N MET A 140 -3.28 -2.23 19.32
CA MET A 140 -3.06 -2.53 17.92
C MET A 140 -3.58 -1.39 17.06
N ARG A 141 -2.66 -0.70 16.38
CA ARG A 141 -2.95 0.42 15.48
C ARG A 141 -2.82 -0.06 14.04
N TYR A 142 -3.87 0.08 13.25
CA TYR A 142 -3.92 -0.45 11.89
C TYR A 142 -3.47 0.60 10.86
N GLY A 143 -2.51 0.20 10.03
CA GLY A 143 -2.03 0.96 8.88
C GLY A 143 -2.74 0.60 7.58
N ILE A 144 -3.62 -0.41 7.59
CA ILE A 144 -4.49 -0.77 6.46
C ILE A 144 -5.97 -0.57 6.82
N PRO A 145 -6.84 -0.22 5.85
CA PRO A 145 -8.27 -0.04 6.09
C PRO A 145 -9.00 -1.37 6.35
N SER A 146 -10.15 -1.31 7.03
CA SER A 146 -11.13 -2.41 7.03
C SER A 146 -11.91 -2.43 5.71
N LEU A 147 -12.65 -3.52 5.44
CA LEU A 147 -13.57 -3.58 4.28
C LEU A 147 -14.58 -2.42 4.30
N GLU A 148 -15.21 -2.17 5.44
CA GLU A 148 -16.16 -1.07 5.64
C GLU A 148 -15.51 0.29 5.37
N GLN A 149 -14.30 0.54 5.88
CA GLN A 149 -13.59 1.80 5.63
C GLN A 149 -13.21 1.97 4.16
N MET A 150 -12.88 0.88 3.45
CA MET A 150 -12.65 0.93 2.01
C MET A 150 -13.94 1.24 1.26
N GLU A 151 -15.05 0.63 1.62
CA GLU A 151 -16.36 0.91 1.02
C GLU A 151 -16.75 2.38 1.23
N GLU A 152 -16.69 2.88 2.47
CA GLU A 152 -16.94 4.28 2.80
C GLU A 152 -16.04 5.22 1.99
N ALA A 153 -14.72 4.99 1.98
CA ALA A 153 -13.78 5.81 1.24
C ALA A 153 -14.06 5.81 -0.28
N ASN A 154 -14.46 4.66 -0.83
CA ASN A 154 -14.76 4.51 -2.25
C ASN A 154 -16.06 5.20 -2.65
N THR A 155 -17.08 5.22 -1.79
CA THR A 155 -18.36 5.90 -2.08
C THR A 155 -18.22 7.41 -2.25
N LEU A 156 -17.18 7.99 -1.64
CA LEU A 156 -16.89 9.42 -1.73
C LEU A 156 -16.22 9.82 -3.05
N ILE A 157 -15.68 8.87 -3.83
CA ILE A 157 -14.96 9.20 -5.08
C ILE A 157 -15.92 9.85 -6.09
N GLY A 158 -15.50 10.97 -6.66
CA GLY A 158 -16.29 11.74 -7.62
C GLY A 158 -17.35 12.66 -6.98
N THR A 159 -17.53 12.60 -5.66
CA THR A 159 -18.40 13.53 -4.91
C THR A 159 -17.68 14.85 -4.58
N LYS A 160 -18.41 15.83 -4.02
CA LYS A 160 -17.84 17.09 -3.54
C LYS A 160 -17.49 17.02 -2.06
N ASP A 161 -16.30 17.45 -1.70
CA ASP A 161 -15.85 17.54 -0.30
C ASP A 161 -16.38 18.80 0.41
N LYS A 162 -15.97 18.99 1.67
CA LYS A 162 -16.38 20.16 2.49
C LYS A 162 -15.91 21.50 1.92
N LYS A 163 -14.96 21.51 1.00
CA LYS A 163 -14.42 22.69 0.31
C LYS A 163 -15.03 22.86 -1.08
N GLY A 164 -15.92 21.97 -1.52
CA GLY A 164 -16.50 21.97 -2.87
C GLY A 164 -15.58 21.38 -3.95
N GLU A 165 -14.46 20.77 -3.55
CA GLU A 165 -13.52 20.10 -4.44
C GLU A 165 -14.03 18.70 -4.77
N THR A 166 -13.77 18.24 -6.00
CA THR A 166 -14.12 16.85 -6.34
C THR A 166 -13.12 15.93 -5.66
N VAL A 167 -13.65 14.95 -4.92
CA VAL A 167 -12.82 13.92 -4.29
C VAL A 167 -12.24 13.02 -5.37
N ASP A 168 -10.96 13.23 -5.68
CA ASP A 168 -10.16 12.42 -6.60
C ASP A 168 -9.09 11.66 -5.80
N ARG A 169 -9.35 10.37 -5.54
CA ARG A 169 -8.46 9.48 -4.78
C ARG A 169 -8.50 8.07 -5.41
N PRO A 170 -7.45 7.26 -5.25
CA PRO A 170 -7.47 5.89 -5.74
C PRO A 170 -8.58 5.08 -5.07
N ARG A 171 -9.19 4.18 -5.83
CA ARG A 171 -10.10 3.18 -5.28
C ARG A 171 -9.31 2.23 -4.37
N LEU A 172 -9.77 2.02 -3.15
CA LEU A 172 -9.18 1.09 -2.20
C LEU A 172 -9.82 -0.29 -2.35
N TYR A 173 -8.98 -1.32 -2.28
CA TYR A 173 -9.37 -2.73 -2.28
C TYR A 173 -8.22 -3.53 -1.66
N LEU A 174 -8.49 -4.76 -1.23
CA LEU A 174 -7.45 -5.68 -0.80
C LEU A 174 -6.49 -5.92 -1.98
N PRO A 175 -5.20 -5.55 -1.87
CA PRO A 175 -4.30 -5.60 -3.01
C PRO A 175 -4.08 -7.05 -3.45
N ASP A 176 -4.22 -7.29 -4.75
CA ASP A 176 -3.75 -8.53 -5.36
C ASP A 176 -2.25 -8.44 -5.65
N ARG A 177 -1.69 -9.54 -6.15
CA ARG A 177 -0.26 -9.65 -6.45
C ARG A 177 0.21 -8.65 -7.50
N GLU A 178 -0.61 -8.35 -8.49
CA GLU A 178 -0.24 -7.44 -9.59
C GLU A 178 -0.18 -5.99 -9.09
N THR A 179 -1.24 -5.58 -8.39
CA THR A 179 -1.37 -4.26 -7.77
C THR A 179 -0.23 -4.01 -6.79
N PHE A 180 0.03 -4.99 -5.91
CA PHE A 180 1.10 -4.90 -4.93
C PHE A 180 2.48 -4.84 -5.60
N ALA A 181 2.75 -5.67 -6.60
CA ALA A 181 4.04 -5.69 -7.29
C ALA A 181 4.32 -4.38 -8.05
N ALA A 182 3.32 -3.82 -8.75
CA ALA A 182 3.44 -2.54 -9.43
C ALA A 182 3.66 -1.39 -8.44
N GLY A 183 2.88 -1.35 -7.36
CA GLY A 183 3.03 -0.38 -6.28
C GLY A 183 4.38 -0.45 -5.57
N LEU A 184 4.85 -1.67 -5.28
CA LEU A 184 6.16 -1.91 -4.68
C LEU A 184 7.30 -1.42 -5.57
N ALA A 185 7.28 -1.76 -6.86
CA ALA A 185 8.31 -1.33 -7.80
C ALA A 185 8.42 0.19 -7.88
N ILE A 186 7.28 0.90 -7.94
CA ILE A 186 7.25 2.36 -7.97
C ILE A 186 7.74 2.96 -6.65
N THR A 187 7.26 2.47 -5.51
CA THR A 187 7.65 3.02 -4.20
C THR A 187 9.12 2.81 -3.89
N GLN A 188 9.69 1.66 -4.25
CA GLN A 188 11.13 1.40 -4.18
C GLN A 188 11.93 2.31 -5.12
N ALA A 189 11.46 2.52 -6.36
CA ALA A 189 12.13 3.39 -7.31
C ALA A 189 12.11 4.86 -6.85
N ILE A 190 11.00 5.33 -6.27
CA ILE A 190 10.89 6.66 -5.66
C ILE A 190 11.88 6.79 -4.48
N ASP A 191 11.92 5.81 -3.58
CA ASP A 191 12.84 5.83 -2.43
C ASP A 191 14.31 5.84 -2.89
N ALA A 192 14.67 5.02 -3.88
CA ALA A 192 16.00 5.01 -4.48
C ALA A 192 16.36 6.35 -5.15
N ALA A 193 15.43 6.94 -5.90
CA ALA A 193 15.62 8.24 -6.54
C ALA A 193 15.79 9.36 -5.51
N ARG A 194 14.99 9.34 -4.43
CA ARG A 194 15.07 10.31 -3.32
C ARG A 194 16.39 10.22 -2.57
N LYS A 195 16.89 9.00 -2.31
CA LYS A 195 18.22 8.79 -1.71
C LYS A 195 19.35 9.33 -2.59
N LYS A 196 19.22 9.20 -3.92
CA LYS A 196 20.20 9.72 -4.87
C LYS A 196 20.15 11.24 -4.99
N ASN A 197 18.95 11.82 -5.02
CA ASN A 197 18.72 13.24 -5.22
C ASN A 197 17.64 13.77 -4.24
N PRO A 198 18.03 14.15 -3.01
CA PRO A 198 17.07 14.54 -1.96
C PRO A 198 16.28 15.83 -2.25
N SER A 199 16.74 16.67 -3.18
CA SER A 199 16.12 17.95 -3.53
C SER A 199 15.01 17.85 -4.59
N LEU A 200 14.78 16.67 -5.18
CA LEU A 200 13.73 16.50 -6.19
C LEU A 200 12.34 16.57 -5.58
N GLY A 201 11.43 17.25 -6.28
CA GLY A 201 10.01 17.26 -5.94
C GLY A 201 9.33 15.92 -6.23
N ASP A 202 8.16 15.69 -5.64
CA ASP A 202 7.43 14.41 -5.74
C ASP A 202 7.07 14.02 -7.19
N ASP A 203 6.74 14.99 -8.04
CA ASP A 203 6.44 14.75 -9.45
C ASP A 203 7.70 14.33 -10.24
N GLN A 204 8.84 14.96 -9.97
CA GLN A 204 10.12 14.58 -10.60
C GLN A 204 10.58 13.19 -10.14
N LEU A 205 10.38 12.87 -8.86
CA LEU A 205 10.64 11.54 -8.33
C LEU A 205 9.74 10.49 -8.98
N LEU A 206 8.46 10.82 -9.21
CA LEU A 206 7.53 9.94 -9.89
C LEU A 206 7.89 9.75 -11.37
N GLU A 207 8.30 10.80 -12.07
CA GLU A 207 8.78 10.69 -13.46
C GLU A 207 10.01 9.76 -13.56
N GLN A 208 10.98 9.92 -12.66
CA GLN A 208 12.15 9.04 -12.61
C GLN A 208 11.78 7.60 -12.26
N ALA A 209 10.84 7.39 -11.34
CA ALA A 209 10.36 6.07 -10.99
C ALA A 209 9.59 5.40 -12.14
N ALA A 210 8.74 6.14 -12.85
CA ALA A 210 8.03 5.66 -14.04
C ALA A 210 9.02 5.22 -15.14
N ALA A 211 10.04 6.04 -15.41
CA ALA A 211 11.09 5.71 -16.36
C ALA A 211 11.91 4.47 -15.93
N ALA A 212 12.27 4.37 -14.65
CA ALA A 212 13.05 3.25 -14.13
C ALA A 212 12.29 1.91 -14.14
N THR A 213 10.98 1.95 -13.93
CA THR A 213 10.11 0.76 -13.92
C THR A 213 9.54 0.40 -15.29
N GLY A 214 9.67 1.29 -16.28
CA GLY A 214 9.06 1.13 -17.61
C GLY A 214 7.54 1.25 -17.62
N LEU A 215 6.95 1.80 -16.54
CA LEU A 215 5.51 2.02 -16.44
C LEU A 215 5.13 3.38 -17.03
N ASN A 216 3.95 3.46 -17.63
CA ASN A 216 3.35 4.73 -18.04
C ASN A 216 3.18 5.64 -16.80
N TYR A 217 3.44 6.95 -16.94
CA TYR A 217 3.34 7.91 -15.84
C TYR A 217 1.99 7.88 -15.10
N ALA A 218 0.87 7.77 -15.81
CA ALA A 218 -0.46 7.69 -15.20
C ALA A 218 -0.67 6.39 -14.41
N VAL A 219 -0.04 5.27 -14.83
CA VAL A 219 -0.06 4.01 -14.09
C VAL A 219 0.82 4.12 -12.86
N ALA A 220 2.06 4.61 -13.02
CA ALA A 220 2.98 4.86 -11.92
C ALA A 220 2.36 5.74 -10.83
N ARG A 221 1.69 6.83 -11.23
CA ARG A 221 0.96 7.72 -10.34
C ARG A 221 -0.12 6.97 -9.56
N ARG A 222 -1.00 6.24 -10.26
CA ARG A 222 -2.08 5.48 -9.61
C ARG A 222 -1.56 4.43 -8.65
N SER A 223 -0.49 3.72 -9.01
CA SER A 223 0.14 2.73 -8.13
C SER A 223 0.77 3.38 -6.89
N ARG A 224 1.49 4.51 -7.04
CA ARG A 224 2.00 5.29 -5.91
C ARG A 224 0.86 5.75 -4.99
N ASP A 225 -0.15 6.37 -5.58
CA ASP A 225 -1.27 6.96 -4.85
C ASP A 225 -2.05 5.86 -4.10
N PHE A 226 -2.27 4.70 -4.74
CA PHE A 226 -2.88 3.54 -4.09
C PHE A 226 -2.05 3.06 -2.89
N MET A 227 -0.73 2.88 -3.04
CA MET A 227 0.12 2.41 -1.94
C MET A 227 0.13 3.39 -0.78
N ALA A 228 0.21 4.69 -1.05
CA ALA A 228 0.19 5.74 -0.03
C ALA A 228 -1.16 5.85 0.68
N ALA A 229 -2.26 5.64 -0.06
CA ALA A 229 -3.59 5.62 0.53
C ALA A 229 -3.85 4.33 1.32
N TYR A 230 -3.42 3.16 0.82
CA TYR A 230 -3.72 1.89 1.46
C TYR A 230 -2.85 1.60 2.69
N TYR A 231 -1.57 1.99 2.68
CA TYR A 231 -0.63 1.78 3.78
C TYR A 231 -0.26 3.10 4.47
N THR A 232 -0.88 3.38 5.61
CA THR A 232 -0.76 4.65 6.35
C THR A 232 -0.06 4.52 7.71
N ALA A 233 0.59 3.37 7.96
CA ALA A 233 1.17 2.97 9.24
C ALA A 233 0.18 2.80 10.40
N THR A 234 -0.61 3.82 10.76
CA THR A 234 -1.54 3.77 11.91
C THR A 234 -2.85 4.57 11.75
N GLU A 235 -3.14 5.12 10.56
CA GLU A 235 -4.24 6.10 10.41
C GLU A 235 -5.64 5.48 10.31
N TYR A 236 -5.75 4.15 10.14
CA TYR A 236 -7.05 3.53 9.91
C TYR A 236 -7.75 3.02 11.18
N GLY A 237 -7.21 3.30 12.35
CA GLY A 237 -7.86 3.06 13.63
C GLY A 237 -7.06 2.20 14.59
N GLU A 238 -7.59 2.07 15.80
CA GLU A 238 -6.94 1.44 16.92
C GLU A 238 -7.89 0.45 17.59
N GLU A 239 -7.35 -0.67 18.05
CA GLU A 239 -8.04 -1.63 18.89
C GLU A 239 -7.19 -1.97 20.11
N THR A 240 -7.82 -1.93 21.28
CA THR A 240 -7.20 -2.38 22.54
C THR A 240 -7.89 -3.65 23.04
N PHE A 241 -7.11 -4.64 23.47
CA PHE A 241 -7.64 -5.86 24.10
C PHE A 241 -6.69 -6.45 25.13
N THR A 242 -7.21 -7.29 26.03
CA THR A 242 -6.40 -8.00 27.02
C THR A 242 -5.92 -9.33 26.46
N LEU A 243 -4.64 -9.63 26.64
CA LEU A 243 -4.01 -10.88 26.23
C LEU A 243 -3.11 -11.40 27.34
N SER A 244 -3.56 -12.46 28.00
CA SER A 244 -2.72 -13.24 28.92
C SER A 244 -1.75 -14.10 28.12
N LEU A 245 -0.46 -13.78 28.22
CA LEU A 245 0.62 -14.56 27.64
C LEU A 245 1.21 -15.48 28.71
N PRO A 246 1.72 -16.67 28.33
CA PRO A 246 2.32 -17.63 29.26
C PRO A 246 3.59 -17.10 29.95
#